data_AF-A0A2G1QL36-F1
#
_entry.id   AF-A0A2G1QL36-F1
#
_cell.length_a   1.000
_cell.length_b   1.000
_cell.length_c   1.000
_cell.angle_alpha   90.00
_cell.angle_beta   90.00
_cell.angle_gamma   90.00
#
_symmetry.space_group_name_H-M   'P 1'
#
loop_
_entity.id
_entity.type
_entity.pdbx_description
1 polymer ?
#
loop_
_entity_poly.entity_id
_entity_poly.type
_entity_poly.pdbx_seq_one_letter_code
_entity_poly.pdbx_strand_id
1 'polypeptide(L)'
;MTEATAVTGFDRDIDGRRAFLGIDADTERDLKTIRALLEREIPRGLDHFYAKVKATPETAAFFSGDAHMGQAKNAQVSHWGAIAEGKFDDAYAERVNRIGSIHADIGLLPRWYIGGYGTLTDHLVHAILREYWPRFGLGGKAGGDRVASILSSLLRAIYLDMDLSLSVYFEKAEAARQTAKVEEARQASQAEAIAQERDRVCASFGKAIARLAEKNLDCKVTGDMPQAYQDLRNDFNQAIAGISRAIDDIGTSAETINSGSGEISIASDDLSRRAEQHAASVEEASATLATITDAVRTMAERAEKSGRLVNEAKGHGETSQGVVREAVSAMEKIDQSSSKISKIIGVIDDIAFQTNLLALNAGVEAARAGDAGKGFGVVAQEVRELAQRSAQAAKEIKSLITGSVNEVKNGVSLVRKTGAAMSEIVSRVNEVAGDMEATIADSRDQALRLEELNGTISVIDQGTQQNAAMAEQMTAASHSLKSEIAQIDAMLRSFRHEDQSGPSCPASLQRAAPSAVRPAVPRPASGSPVPALKTTSTLAPAADENWVEF
;
A
#
# COMPACT_ATOMS: atom_id res chain seq x y z
N MET A 1 -43.64 55.55 25.12
CA MET A 1 -45.03 56.00 25.31
C MET A 1 -45.55 55.36 26.57
N THR A 2 -46.19 56.21 27.38
CA THR A 2 -47.00 55.94 28.57
C THR A 2 -46.23 55.50 29.82
N GLU A 3 -46.00 56.48 30.71
CA GLU A 3 -45.74 56.29 32.12
C GLU A 3 -46.74 55.27 32.68
N ALA A 4 -46.27 54.07 32.98
CA ALA A 4 -46.96 53.17 33.87
C ALA A 4 -46.82 53.77 35.27
N THR A 5 -47.76 54.64 35.64
CA THR A 5 -47.97 55.06 37.02
C THR A 5 -48.18 53.79 37.81
N ALA A 6 -47.12 53.34 38.49
CA ALA A 6 -47.20 52.23 39.40
C ALA A 6 -48.20 52.67 40.48
N VAL A 7 -49.41 52.11 40.42
CA VAL A 7 -50.41 52.17 41.49
C VAL A 7 -49.75 51.45 42.66
N THR A 8 -48.93 52.20 43.39
CA THR A 8 -48.16 51.75 44.53
C THR A 8 -48.83 52.37 45.74
N GLY A 9 -49.32 51.51 46.61
CA GLY A 9 -49.97 51.90 47.85
C GLY A 9 -51.48 51.89 47.71
N PHE A 10 -52.10 50.80 48.18
CA PHE A 10 -53.34 50.97 48.94
C PHE A 10 -53.05 52.05 49.98
N ASP A 11 -53.67 53.21 49.80
CA ASP A 11 -53.30 54.41 50.52
C ASP A 11 -53.45 54.17 52.03
N ARG A 12 -52.39 54.51 52.78
CA ARG A 12 -52.37 54.48 54.25
C ARG A 12 -53.13 55.68 54.84
N ASP A 13 -53.78 56.46 53.99
CA ASP A 13 -54.63 57.61 54.29
C ASP A 13 -55.78 57.26 55.26
N ILE A 14 -55.46 57.25 56.55
CA ILE A 14 -56.47 57.07 57.60
C ILE A 14 -57.41 58.26 57.67
N ASP A 15 -56.94 59.47 57.38
CA ASP A 15 -57.74 60.69 57.46
C ASP A 15 -58.82 60.73 56.38
N GLY A 16 -58.51 60.36 55.14
CA GLY A 16 -59.50 60.22 54.08
C GLY A 16 -60.49 59.09 54.33
N ARG A 17 -60.05 57.95 54.89
CA ARG A 17 -60.96 56.87 55.30
C ARG A 17 -61.93 57.32 56.42
N ARG A 18 -61.42 58.07 57.41
CA ARG A 18 -62.24 58.66 58.48
C ARG A 18 -63.25 59.65 57.92
N ALA A 19 -62.81 60.55 57.05
CA ALA A 19 -63.67 61.54 56.41
C ALA A 19 -64.78 60.88 55.59
N PHE A 20 -64.45 59.84 54.80
CA PHE A 20 -65.41 59.10 53.99
C PHE A 20 -66.45 58.35 54.83
N LEU A 21 -66.03 57.71 55.92
CA LEU A 21 -66.92 56.98 56.83
C LEU A 21 -67.75 57.90 57.75
N GLY A 22 -67.45 59.20 57.77
CA GLY A 22 -68.09 60.15 58.68
C GLY A 22 -67.68 59.94 60.15
N ILE A 23 -66.43 59.56 60.38
CA ILE A 23 -65.85 59.47 61.73
C ILE A 23 -65.37 60.86 62.13
N ASP A 24 -66.19 61.52 62.94
CA ASP A 24 -66.03 62.89 63.40
C ASP A 24 -65.96 62.96 64.93
N ALA A 25 -65.86 64.17 65.48
CA ALA A 25 -65.85 64.38 66.93
C ALA A 25 -67.11 63.86 67.64
N ASP A 26 -68.23 63.70 66.93
CA ASP A 26 -69.48 63.12 67.48
C ASP A 26 -69.33 61.62 67.64
N THR A 27 -68.71 60.96 66.65
CA THR A 27 -68.35 59.55 66.71
C THR A 27 -67.41 59.24 67.87
N GLU A 28 -66.38 60.06 68.06
CA GLU A 28 -65.44 59.92 69.18
C GLU A 28 -66.14 60.11 70.54
N ARG A 29 -67.05 61.10 70.64
CA ARG A 29 -67.86 61.34 71.85
C ARG A 29 -68.81 60.19 72.16
N ASP A 30 -69.45 59.63 71.14
CA ASP A 30 -70.40 58.53 71.28
C ASP A 30 -69.68 57.25 71.71
N LEU A 31 -68.52 56.92 71.11
CA LEU A 31 -67.67 55.81 71.56
C LEU A 31 -67.21 55.99 73.01
N LYS A 32 -66.78 57.20 73.38
CA LYS A 32 -66.40 57.52 74.76
C LYS A 32 -67.56 57.33 75.74
N THR A 33 -68.79 57.62 75.33
CA THR A 33 -70.00 57.46 76.14
C THR A 33 -70.26 55.98 76.47
N ILE A 34 -70.06 55.10 75.49
CA ILE A 34 -70.29 53.66 75.65
C ILE A 34 -69.04 52.87 76.04
N ARG A 35 -67.90 53.52 76.23
CA ARG A 35 -66.61 52.86 76.49
C ARG A 35 -66.68 51.88 77.65
N ALA A 36 -67.26 52.26 78.78
CA ALA A 36 -67.39 51.39 79.95
C ALA A 36 -68.27 50.14 79.66
N LEU A 37 -69.27 50.27 78.79
CA LEU A 37 -70.07 49.14 78.31
C LEU A 37 -69.22 48.25 77.39
N LEU A 38 -68.49 48.83 76.44
CA LEU A 38 -67.63 48.08 75.53
C LEU A 38 -66.55 47.31 76.29
N GLU A 39 -65.86 47.93 77.24
CA GLU A 39 -64.83 47.28 78.08
C GLU A 39 -65.39 46.09 78.88
N ARG A 40 -66.68 46.14 79.25
CA ARG A 40 -67.37 45.05 79.96
C ARG A 40 -67.82 43.92 79.04
N GLU A 41 -68.33 44.25 77.86
CA GLU A 41 -69.00 43.27 76.98
C GLU A 41 -68.06 42.71 75.89
N ILE A 42 -67.00 43.40 75.48
CA ILE A 42 -66.00 42.88 74.51
C ILE A 42 -65.43 41.53 74.96
N PRO A 43 -64.94 41.34 76.21
CA PRO A 43 -64.41 40.05 76.64
C PRO A 43 -65.43 38.91 76.53
N ARG A 44 -66.71 39.19 76.81
CA ARG A 44 -67.82 38.23 76.75
C ARG A 44 -68.21 37.89 75.31
N GLY A 45 -68.27 38.89 74.45
CA GLY A 45 -68.49 38.68 73.03
C GLY A 45 -67.36 37.89 72.38
N LEU A 46 -66.12 38.15 72.80
CA LEU A 46 -64.95 37.37 72.35
C LEU A 46 -64.96 35.93 72.88
N ASP A 47 -65.49 35.65 74.08
CA ASP A 47 -65.73 34.27 74.53
C ASP A 47 -66.65 33.52 73.56
N HIS A 48 -67.75 34.16 73.15
CA HIS A 48 -68.67 33.57 72.19
C HIS A 48 -68.02 33.39 70.81
N PHE A 49 -67.28 34.39 70.33
CA PHE A 49 -66.56 34.31 69.06
C PHE A 49 -65.52 33.18 69.05
N TYR A 50 -64.67 33.09 70.08
CA TYR A 50 -63.64 32.05 70.14
C TYR A 50 -64.21 30.64 70.38
N ALA A 51 -65.36 30.51 71.06
CA ALA A 51 -66.09 29.25 71.08
C ALA A 51 -66.52 28.81 69.67
N LYS A 52 -66.96 29.75 68.84
CA LYS A 52 -67.31 29.49 67.43
C LYS A 52 -66.09 29.19 66.56
N VAL A 53 -64.96 29.88 66.79
CA VAL A 53 -63.67 29.58 66.15
C VAL A 53 -63.23 28.16 66.48
N LYS A 54 -63.30 27.75 67.75
CA LYS A 54 -62.98 26.38 68.19
C LYS A 54 -63.90 25.33 67.56
N ALA A 55 -65.18 25.67 67.34
CA ALA A 55 -66.15 24.77 66.73
C ALA A 55 -66.07 24.68 65.19
N THR A 56 -65.30 25.56 64.54
CA THR A 56 -65.19 25.63 63.07
C THR A 56 -63.82 25.12 62.63
N PRO A 57 -63.70 23.97 61.94
CA PRO A 57 -62.40 23.35 61.62
C PRO A 57 -61.42 24.28 60.88
N GLU A 58 -61.92 25.05 59.92
CA GLU A 58 -61.11 25.94 59.08
C GLU A 58 -60.50 27.10 59.85
N THR A 59 -61.11 27.53 60.97
CA THR A 59 -60.57 28.60 61.81
C THR A 59 -59.85 28.06 63.04
N ALA A 60 -60.24 26.88 63.54
CA ALA A 60 -59.53 26.16 64.59
C ALA A 60 -58.10 25.79 64.16
N ALA A 61 -57.87 25.48 62.88
CA ALA A 61 -56.57 25.08 62.34
C ALA A 61 -55.46 26.14 62.51
N PHE A 62 -55.79 27.41 62.71
CA PHE A 62 -54.79 28.47 62.95
C PHE A 62 -54.24 28.47 64.38
N PHE A 63 -54.82 27.67 65.28
CA PHE A 63 -54.46 27.64 66.70
C PHE A 63 -53.87 26.27 67.07
N SER A 64 -52.75 26.29 67.79
CA SER A 64 -52.06 25.10 68.27
C SER A 64 -52.67 24.51 69.55
N GLY A 65 -53.60 25.24 70.19
CA GLY A 65 -54.30 24.80 71.40
C GLY A 65 -54.97 25.96 72.15
N ASP A 66 -55.64 25.64 73.25
CA ASP A 66 -56.43 26.61 74.03
C ASP A 66 -55.58 27.77 74.59
N ALA A 67 -54.30 27.55 74.88
CA ALA A 67 -53.38 28.59 75.34
C ALA A 67 -53.08 29.64 74.25
N HIS A 68 -52.82 29.20 73.01
CA HIS A 68 -52.61 30.11 71.87
C HIS A 68 -53.91 30.87 71.56
N MET A 69 -55.06 30.19 71.60
CA MET A 69 -56.36 30.83 71.42
C MET A 69 -56.64 31.87 72.52
N GLY A 70 -56.28 31.60 73.78
CA GLY A 70 -56.39 32.55 74.89
C GLY A 70 -55.50 33.79 74.72
N GLN A 71 -54.27 33.62 74.22
CA GLN A 71 -53.38 34.74 73.91
C GLN A 71 -53.94 35.60 72.77
N ALA A 72 -54.42 34.97 71.69
CA ALA A 72 -55.07 35.67 70.59
C ALA A 72 -56.34 36.40 71.04
N LYS A 73 -57.12 35.80 71.95
CA LYS A 73 -58.27 36.46 72.58
C LYS A 73 -57.84 37.72 73.33
N ASN A 74 -56.80 37.65 74.16
CA ASN A 74 -56.31 38.81 74.90
C ASN A 74 -55.79 39.92 73.97
N ALA A 75 -55.11 39.55 72.88
CA ALA A 75 -54.71 40.51 71.85
C ALA A 75 -55.91 41.17 71.18
N GLN A 76 -56.97 40.41 70.88
CA GLN A 76 -58.23 40.94 70.37
C GLN A 76 -58.93 41.84 71.39
N VAL A 77 -58.96 41.50 72.69
CA VAL A 77 -59.48 42.39 73.74
C VAL A 77 -58.76 43.73 73.71
N SER A 78 -57.41 43.71 73.62
CA SER A 78 -56.61 44.93 73.52
C SER A 78 -56.90 45.72 72.24
N HIS A 79 -57.08 45.04 71.12
CA HIS A 79 -57.39 45.66 69.82
C HIS A 79 -58.75 46.34 69.83
N TRP A 80 -59.78 45.63 70.27
CA TRP A 80 -61.13 46.17 70.42
C TRP A 80 -61.22 47.27 71.49
N GLY A 81 -60.36 47.22 72.50
CA GLY A 81 -60.16 48.32 73.44
C GLY A 81 -59.63 49.60 72.76
N ALA A 82 -58.74 49.47 71.77
CA ALA A 82 -58.26 50.61 70.98
C ALA A 82 -59.37 51.20 70.09
N ILE A 83 -60.25 50.36 69.52
CA ILE A 83 -61.46 50.82 68.81
C ILE A 83 -62.35 51.64 69.77
N ALA A 84 -62.56 51.12 70.98
CA ALA A 84 -63.39 51.77 72.00
C ALA A 84 -62.79 53.09 72.56
N GLU A 85 -61.47 53.29 72.42
CA GLU A 85 -60.84 54.57 72.77
C GLU A 85 -61.26 55.70 71.83
N GLY A 86 -61.66 55.37 70.59
CA GLY A 86 -62.12 56.32 69.59
C GLY A 86 -61.02 57.19 68.99
N LYS A 87 -59.74 56.84 69.19
CA LYS A 87 -58.59 57.56 68.61
C LYS A 87 -58.09 56.81 67.36
N PHE A 88 -58.46 57.33 66.19
CA PHE A 88 -58.11 56.76 64.90
C PHE A 88 -56.99 57.58 64.23
N ASP A 89 -55.76 57.48 64.75
CA ASP A 89 -54.55 58.15 64.23
C ASP A 89 -53.66 57.20 63.41
N ASP A 90 -52.58 57.70 62.80
CA ASP A 90 -51.64 56.87 62.03
C ASP A 90 -51.09 55.69 62.86
N ALA A 91 -50.86 55.90 64.15
CA ALA A 91 -50.40 54.83 65.05
C ALA A 91 -51.47 53.73 65.20
N TYR A 92 -52.75 54.08 65.17
CA TYR A 92 -53.86 53.14 65.06
C TYR A 92 -53.80 52.38 63.72
N ALA A 93 -53.69 53.09 62.59
CA ALA A 93 -53.59 52.47 61.26
C ALA A 93 -52.45 51.44 61.16
N GLU A 94 -51.27 51.77 61.68
CA GLU A 94 -50.12 50.87 61.71
C GLU A 94 -50.36 49.61 62.54
N ARG A 95 -51.06 49.72 63.68
CA ARG A 95 -51.44 48.55 64.49
C ARG A 95 -52.37 47.63 63.71
N VAL A 96 -53.38 48.19 63.05
CA VAL A 96 -54.33 47.43 62.22
C VAL A 96 -53.62 46.77 61.04
N ASN A 97 -52.71 47.48 60.38
CA ASN A 97 -51.94 46.94 59.27
C ASN A 97 -51.07 45.75 59.69
N ARG A 98 -50.49 45.77 60.90
CA ARG A 98 -49.76 44.60 61.44
C ARG A 98 -50.70 43.40 61.66
N ILE A 99 -51.90 43.64 62.16
CA ILE A 99 -52.91 42.59 62.33
C ILE A 99 -53.34 42.01 60.97
N GLY A 100 -53.65 42.87 60.00
CA GLY A 100 -53.96 42.47 58.62
C GLY A 100 -52.82 41.69 57.97
N SER A 101 -51.57 42.13 58.20
CA SER A 101 -50.37 41.45 57.69
C SER A 101 -50.22 40.04 58.26
N ILE A 102 -50.38 39.87 59.58
CA ILE A 102 -50.31 38.56 60.25
C ILE A 102 -51.40 37.65 59.70
N HIS A 103 -52.63 38.14 59.56
CA HIS A 103 -53.71 37.32 59.05
C HIS A 103 -53.52 36.93 57.56
N ALA A 104 -52.97 37.84 56.75
CA ALA A 104 -52.57 37.52 55.38
C ALA A 104 -51.43 36.48 55.32
N ASP A 105 -50.44 36.58 56.23
CA ASP A 105 -49.29 35.66 56.29
C ASP A 105 -49.68 34.24 56.73
N ILE A 106 -50.62 34.11 57.67
CA ILE A 106 -51.14 32.80 58.07
C ILE A 106 -52.14 32.24 57.04
N GLY A 107 -52.56 33.03 56.04
CA GLY A 107 -53.54 32.61 55.04
C GLY A 107 -54.99 32.59 55.54
N LEU A 108 -55.32 33.40 56.56
CA LEU A 108 -56.70 33.53 57.04
C LEU A 108 -57.56 34.18 55.96
N LEU A 109 -58.55 33.47 55.41
CA LEU A 109 -59.39 34.07 54.38
C LEU A 109 -60.19 35.28 54.92
N PRO A 110 -60.33 36.38 54.15
CA PRO A 110 -61.11 37.56 54.56
C PRO A 110 -62.51 37.25 55.06
N ARG A 111 -63.17 36.20 54.53
CA ARG A 111 -64.50 35.75 55.00
C ARG A 111 -64.54 35.44 56.50
N TRP A 112 -63.46 34.88 57.04
CA TRP A 112 -63.37 34.51 58.46
C TRP A 112 -63.05 35.72 59.33
N TYR A 113 -62.19 36.61 58.82
CA TYR A 113 -61.91 37.89 59.45
C TYR A 113 -63.20 38.74 59.58
N ILE A 114 -63.90 38.97 58.47
CA ILE A 114 -65.18 39.70 58.42
C ILE A 114 -66.23 39.02 59.29
N GLY A 115 -66.32 37.68 59.25
CA GLY A 115 -67.24 36.91 60.08
C GLY A 115 -66.99 37.08 61.59
N GLY A 116 -65.74 37.29 62.00
CA GLY A 116 -65.39 37.60 63.38
C GLY A 116 -65.90 38.97 63.84
N TYR A 117 -65.69 40.01 63.03
CA TYR A 117 -66.29 41.33 63.28
C TYR A 117 -67.80 41.26 63.33
N GLY A 118 -68.44 40.54 62.40
CA GLY A 118 -69.89 40.37 62.40
C GLY A 118 -70.41 39.72 63.69
N THR A 119 -69.73 38.68 64.18
CA THR A 119 -70.10 37.99 65.42
C THR A 119 -69.98 38.89 66.65
N LEU A 120 -68.90 39.69 66.75
CA LEU A 120 -68.74 40.59 67.89
C LEU A 120 -69.66 41.81 67.80
N THR A 121 -69.86 42.35 66.60
CA THR A 121 -70.78 43.47 66.36
C THR A 121 -72.20 43.11 66.79
N ASP A 122 -72.70 41.93 66.43
CA ASP A 122 -74.02 41.44 66.87
C ASP A 122 -74.15 41.47 68.40
N HIS A 123 -73.14 40.98 69.12
CA HIS A 123 -73.11 40.99 70.58
C HIS A 123 -73.15 42.42 71.15
N LEU A 124 -72.32 43.33 70.62
CA LEU A 124 -72.21 44.71 71.10
C LEU A 124 -73.48 45.53 70.81
N VAL A 125 -74.11 45.33 69.66
CA VAL A 125 -75.39 45.98 69.30
C VAL A 125 -76.48 45.60 70.31
N HIS A 126 -76.61 44.31 70.63
CA HIS A 126 -77.57 43.84 71.64
C HIS A 126 -77.29 44.41 73.03
N ALA A 127 -76.01 44.52 73.42
CA ALA A 127 -75.62 45.09 74.70
C ALA A 127 -75.96 46.59 74.81
N ILE A 128 -75.67 47.37 73.76
CA ILE A 128 -75.99 48.80 73.70
C ILE A 128 -77.50 49.03 73.79
N LEU A 129 -78.29 48.26 73.03
CA LEU A 129 -79.74 48.34 73.07
C LEU A 129 -80.28 48.03 74.47
N ARG A 130 -79.80 46.96 75.13
CA ARG A 130 -80.27 46.60 76.48
C ARG A 130 -79.92 47.63 77.56
N GLU A 131 -78.75 48.25 77.48
CA GLU A 131 -78.29 49.21 78.49
C GLU A 131 -78.99 50.56 78.35
N TYR A 132 -79.16 51.03 77.11
CA TYR A 132 -79.50 52.42 76.84
C TYR A 132 -80.93 52.65 76.34
N TRP A 133 -81.64 51.60 75.87
CA TRP A 133 -83.04 51.68 75.45
C TRP A 133 -83.97 50.98 76.46
N PRO A 134 -85.03 51.64 77.00
CA PRO A 134 -85.47 53.03 76.78
C PRO A 134 -84.88 54.02 77.80
N ARG A 135 -83.76 53.70 78.47
CA ARG A 135 -83.24 54.50 79.60
C ARG A 135 -82.92 55.96 79.29
N PHE A 136 -82.59 56.31 78.04
CA PHE A 136 -82.32 57.69 77.63
C PHE A 136 -83.56 58.58 77.37
N GLY A 137 -84.77 58.11 77.70
CA GLY A 137 -85.99 58.92 77.74
C GLY A 137 -87.23 58.02 77.75
N LEU A 138 -88.29 58.39 78.48
CA LEU A 138 -89.56 57.66 78.59
C LEU A 138 -90.18 57.33 77.21
N GLY A 139 -89.70 56.27 76.55
CA GLY A 139 -90.22 55.69 75.31
C GLY A 139 -90.34 56.61 74.09
N GLY A 140 -89.69 57.78 74.07
CA GLY A 140 -89.87 58.82 73.04
C GLY A 140 -88.85 58.77 71.88
N LYS A 141 -89.21 59.35 70.73
CA LYS A 141 -88.40 59.43 69.49
C LYS A 141 -86.96 59.91 69.72
N ALA A 142 -86.77 60.91 70.59
CA ALA A 142 -85.45 61.48 70.91
C ALA A 142 -84.47 60.49 71.57
N GLY A 143 -84.96 59.55 72.41
CA GLY A 143 -84.11 58.51 73.01
C GLY A 143 -83.65 57.49 71.96
N GLY A 144 -84.46 57.29 70.92
CA GLY A 144 -84.18 56.33 69.83
C GLY A 144 -83.12 56.87 68.90
N ASP A 145 -83.23 58.15 68.54
CA ASP A 145 -82.25 58.85 67.73
C ASP A 145 -80.86 58.87 68.40
N ARG A 146 -80.78 59.00 69.73
CA ARG A 146 -79.50 58.95 70.46
C ARG A 146 -78.86 57.57 70.45
N VAL A 147 -79.64 56.50 70.66
CA VAL A 147 -79.13 55.12 70.59
C VAL A 147 -78.71 54.77 69.16
N ALA A 148 -79.46 55.23 68.15
CA ALA A 148 -79.11 55.07 66.74
C ALA A 148 -77.79 55.76 66.39
N SER A 149 -77.54 56.98 66.89
CA SER A 149 -76.27 57.69 66.73
C SER A 149 -75.10 56.87 67.27
N ILE A 150 -75.21 56.39 68.51
CA ILE A 150 -74.19 55.58 69.17
C ILE A 150 -73.89 54.29 68.39
N LEU A 151 -74.93 53.60 67.94
CA LEU A 151 -74.78 52.38 67.12
C LEU A 151 -74.10 52.70 65.78
N SER A 152 -74.47 53.81 65.13
CA SER A 152 -73.82 54.25 63.90
C SER A 152 -72.33 54.56 64.12
N SER A 153 -71.98 55.23 65.23
CA SER A 153 -70.59 55.54 65.59
C SER A 153 -69.75 54.29 65.81
N LEU A 154 -70.29 53.28 66.51
CA LEU A 154 -69.62 51.98 66.67
C LEU A 154 -69.41 51.28 65.32
N LEU A 155 -70.43 51.24 64.47
CA LEU A 155 -70.34 50.60 63.15
C LEU A 155 -69.32 51.29 62.25
N ARG A 156 -69.27 52.63 62.24
CA ARG A 156 -68.25 53.39 61.49
C ARG A 156 -66.83 53.00 61.93
N ALA A 157 -66.57 52.94 63.23
CA ALA A 157 -65.27 52.53 63.78
C ALA A 157 -64.88 51.10 63.37
N ILE A 158 -65.84 50.17 63.44
CA ILE A 158 -65.64 48.78 63.02
C ILE A 158 -65.33 48.66 61.53
N TYR A 159 -66.06 49.40 60.68
CA TYR A 159 -65.82 49.38 59.24
C TYR A 159 -64.48 50.01 58.87
N LEU A 160 -64.05 51.08 59.54
CA LEU A 160 -62.71 51.65 59.36
C LEU A 160 -61.62 50.60 59.64
N ASP A 161 -61.74 49.90 60.76
CA ASP A 161 -60.78 48.89 61.17
C ASP A 161 -60.72 47.71 60.18
N MET A 162 -61.88 47.27 59.71
CA MET A 162 -62.00 46.19 58.75
C MET A 162 -61.39 46.58 57.39
N ASP A 163 -61.65 47.81 56.92
CA ASP A 163 -61.14 48.36 55.67
C ASP A 163 -59.60 48.49 55.67
N LEU A 164 -59.02 49.02 56.76
CA LEU A 164 -57.57 49.10 56.95
C LEU A 164 -56.92 47.72 56.87
N SER A 165 -57.47 46.73 57.58
CA SER A 165 -56.93 45.37 57.60
C SER A 165 -57.07 44.65 56.24
N LEU A 166 -58.21 44.82 55.56
CA LEU A 166 -58.48 44.16 54.28
C LEU A 166 -57.61 44.72 53.15
N SER A 167 -57.23 45.99 53.21
CA SER A 167 -56.32 46.62 52.24
C SER A 167 -54.97 45.88 52.14
N VAL A 168 -54.45 45.42 53.28
CA VAL A 168 -53.17 44.68 53.36
C VAL A 168 -53.24 43.32 52.65
N TYR A 169 -54.40 42.64 52.68
CA TYR A 169 -54.58 41.37 51.97
C TYR A 169 -54.44 41.52 50.46
N PHE A 170 -55.05 42.57 49.91
CA PHE A 170 -55.02 42.81 48.47
C PHE A 170 -53.61 43.20 48.00
N GLU A 171 -52.88 44.00 48.77
CA GLU A 171 -51.50 44.39 48.47
C GLU A 171 -50.56 43.17 48.36
N LYS A 172 -50.60 42.25 49.33
CA LYS A 172 -49.75 41.05 49.31
C LYS A 172 -50.07 40.11 48.14
N ALA A 173 -51.34 39.97 47.79
CA ALA A 173 -51.77 39.12 46.67
C ALA A 173 -51.29 39.66 45.30
N GLU A 174 -51.24 40.98 45.13
CA GLU A 174 -50.82 41.62 43.89
C GLU A 174 -49.29 41.55 43.70
N ALA A 175 -48.51 41.75 44.76
CA ALA A 175 -47.05 41.61 44.73
C ALA A 175 -46.60 40.18 44.34
N ALA A 176 -47.28 39.14 44.84
CA ALA A 176 -47.00 37.76 44.47
C ALA A 176 -47.29 37.47 42.98
N ARG A 177 -48.33 38.07 42.41
CA ARG A 177 -48.65 37.92 40.98
C ARG A 177 -47.62 38.57 40.07
N GLN A 178 -47.08 39.73 40.46
CA GLN A 178 -46.13 40.46 39.61
C GLN A 178 -44.76 39.76 39.53
N THR A 179 -44.28 39.21 40.65
CA THR A 179 -43.02 38.46 40.70
C THR A 179 -43.06 37.20 39.84
N ALA A 180 -44.18 36.46 39.85
CA ALA A 180 -44.36 35.28 39.00
C ALA A 180 -44.28 35.59 37.50
N LYS A 181 -44.90 36.70 37.05
CA LYS A 181 -44.88 37.12 35.64
C LYS A 181 -43.48 37.47 35.14
N VAL A 182 -42.66 38.11 35.97
CA VAL A 182 -41.28 38.50 35.59
C VAL A 182 -40.40 37.27 35.40
N GLU A 183 -40.50 36.28 36.30
CA GLU A 183 -39.69 35.06 36.17
C GLU A 183 -40.12 34.21 34.96
N GLU A 184 -41.43 34.13 34.67
CA GLU A 184 -41.94 33.46 33.48
C GLU A 184 -41.42 34.10 32.18
N ALA A 185 -41.42 35.44 32.09
CA ALA A 185 -40.87 36.16 30.94
C ALA A 185 -39.34 35.96 30.79
N ARG A 186 -38.61 35.90 31.90
CA ARG A 186 -37.16 35.62 31.91
C ARG A 186 -36.86 34.22 31.40
N GLN A 187 -37.63 33.22 31.81
CA GLN A 187 -37.48 31.84 31.34
C GLN A 187 -37.83 31.71 29.85
N ALA A 188 -38.91 32.36 29.40
CA ALA A 188 -39.31 32.36 27.99
C ALA A 188 -38.21 32.98 27.10
N SER A 189 -37.66 34.13 27.49
CA SER A 189 -36.59 34.78 26.72
C SER A 189 -35.29 33.96 26.66
N GLN A 190 -34.91 33.29 27.74
CA GLN A 190 -33.75 32.38 27.75
C GLN A 190 -33.97 31.16 26.85
N ALA A 191 -35.16 30.55 26.91
CA ALA A 191 -35.51 29.43 26.05
C ALA A 191 -35.49 29.81 24.57
N GLU A 192 -35.99 31.01 24.23
CA GLU A 192 -35.97 31.53 22.86
C GLU A 192 -34.53 31.79 22.36
N ALA A 193 -33.67 32.36 23.20
CA ALA A 193 -32.25 32.58 22.84
C ALA A 193 -31.52 31.26 22.55
N ILE A 194 -31.72 30.24 23.40
CA ILE A 194 -31.13 28.90 23.20
C ILE A 194 -31.68 28.24 21.93
N ALA A 195 -32.98 28.39 21.64
CA ALA A 195 -33.58 27.85 20.43
C ALA A 195 -32.99 28.50 19.16
N GLN A 196 -32.87 29.83 19.14
CA GLN A 196 -32.24 30.56 18.02
C GLN A 196 -30.78 30.16 17.81
N GLU A 197 -30.03 29.96 18.90
CA GLU A 197 -28.65 29.48 18.87
C GLU A 197 -28.55 28.10 18.21
N ARG A 198 -29.36 27.14 18.69
CA ARG A 198 -29.43 25.80 18.12
C ARG A 198 -29.80 25.82 16.64
N ASP A 199 -30.78 26.61 16.25
CA ASP A 199 -31.23 26.69 14.86
C ASP A 199 -30.14 27.24 13.93
N ARG A 200 -29.36 28.22 14.38
CA ARG A 200 -28.18 28.74 13.65
C ARG A 200 -27.10 27.67 13.48
N VAL A 201 -26.80 26.92 14.54
CA VAL A 201 -25.84 25.81 14.51
C VAL A 201 -26.31 24.75 13.52
N CYS A 202 -27.55 24.25 13.66
CA CYS A 202 -28.13 23.25 12.78
C CYS A 202 -28.14 23.71 11.31
N ALA A 203 -28.46 24.98 11.03
CA ALA A 203 -28.43 25.51 9.68
C ALA A 203 -27.01 25.56 9.09
N SER A 204 -25.99 25.89 9.89
CA SER A 204 -24.59 25.95 9.43
C SER A 204 -24.05 24.56 9.10
N PHE A 205 -24.23 23.59 10.00
CA PHE A 205 -23.84 22.20 9.74
C PHE A 205 -24.67 21.57 8.62
N GLY A 206 -25.97 21.85 8.56
CA GLY A 206 -26.85 21.35 7.49
C GLY A 206 -26.37 21.81 6.10
N LYS A 207 -25.93 23.06 5.96
CA LYS A 207 -25.34 23.57 4.71
C LYS A 207 -24.02 22.88 4.37
N ALA A 208 -23.14 22.68 5.35
CA ALA A 208 -21.86 22.02 5.11
C ALA A 208 -22.04 20.54 4.72
N ILE A 209 -22.93 19.81 5.41
CA ILE A 209 -23.26 18.42 5.11
C ILE A 209 -23.94 18.29 3.73
N ALA A 210 -24.82 19.22 3.36
CA ALA A 210 -25.43 19.23 2.03
C ALA A 210 -24.37 19.37 0.93
N ARG A 211 -23.40 20.27 1.09
CA ARG A 211 -22.27 20.41 0.16
C ARG A 211 -21.40 19.15 0.11
N LEU A 212 -21.14 18.51 1.25
CA LEU A 212 -20.43 17.23 1.30
C LEU A 212 -21.16 16.13 0.52
N ALA A 213 -22.50 16.04 0.65
CA ALA A 213 -23.31 15.08 -0.09
C ALA A 213 -23.26 15.30 -1.62
N GLU A 214 -23.05 16.55 -2.05
CA GLU A 214 -22.77 16.93 -3.45
C GLU A 214 -21.30 16.70 -3.86
N LYS A 215 -20.51 15.99 -3.03
CA LYS A 215 -19.07 15.73 -3.21
C LYS A 215 -18.21 17.00 -3.19
N ASN A 216 -18.70 18.07 -2.60
CA ASN A 216 -17.93 19.29 -2.39
C ASN A 216 -17.25 19.26 -1.02
N LEU A 217 -15.94 19.03 -1.02
CA LEU A 217 -15.06 19.01 0.15
C LEU A 217 -14.58 20.40 0.57
N ASP A 218 -14.85 21.44 -0.23
CA ASP A 218 -14.70 22.84 0.20
C ASP A 218 -15.92 23.29 1.06
N CYS A 219 -16.28 22.46 2.03
CA CYS A 219 -17.42 22.62 2.91
C CYS A 219 -16.98 22.79 4.37
N LYS A 220 -16.35 23.92 4.68
CA LYS A 220 -15.97 24.28 6.05
C LYS A 220 -17.14 24.96 6.77
N VAL A 221 -17.39 24.59 8.03
CA VAL A 221 -18.29 25.34 8.91
C VAL A 221 -17.55 26.58 9.40
N THR A 222 -17.95 27.75 8.90
CA THR A 222 -17.35 29.05 9.17
C THR A 222 -18.31 29.95 9.98
N GLY A 223 -17.78 31.01 10.61
CA GLY A 223 -18.54 31.93 11.45
C GLY A 223 -18.31 31.73 12.96
N ASP A 224 -18.81 32.68 13.73
CA ASP A 224 -18.73 32.67 15.19
C ASP A 224 -19.73 31.64 15.74
N MET A 225 -19.21 30.61 16.39
CA MET A 225 -20.00 29.53 16.98
C MET A 225 -19.98 29.68 18.50
N PRO A 226 -21.13 29.49 19.17
CA PRO A 226 -21.19 29.46 20.62
C PRO A 226 -20.22 28.42 21.18
N GLN A 227 -19.66 28.71 22.36
CA GLN A 227 -18.59 27.93 22.96
C GLN A 227 -18.93 26.43 23.05
N ALA A 228 -20.18 26.07 23.34
CA ALA A 228 -20.64 24.69 23.44
C ALA A 228 -20.52 23.87 22.13
N TYR A 229 -20.41 24.53 20.96
CA TYR A 229 -20.38 23.88 19.65
C TYR A 229 -19.05 24.07 18.89
N GLN A 230 -18.06 24.73 19.50
CA GLN A 230 -16.77 24.99 18.86
C GLN A 230 -15.99 23.69 18.58
N ASP A 231 -16.01 22.75 19.52
CA ASP A 231 -15.35 21.45 19.36
C ASP A 231 -15.97 20.67 18.20
N LEU A 232 -17.31 20.61 18.13
CA LEU A 232 -18.02 19.98 17.02
C LEU A 232 -17.64 20.59 15.65
N ARG A 233 -17.49 21.92 15.59
CA ARG A 233 -17.06 22.62 14.37
C ARG A 233 -15.64 22.23 13.97
N ASN A 234 -14.73 22.17 14.95
CA ASN A 234 -13.33 21.84 14.72
C ASN A 234 -13.18 20.39 14.27
N ASP A 235 -13.84 19.45 14.93
CA ASP A 235 -13.83 18.02 14.59
C ASP A 235 -14.40 17.80 13.18
N PHE A 236 -15.53 18.45 12.85
CA PHE A 236 -16.11 18.38 11.50
C PHE A 236 -15.12 18.91 10.44
N ASN A 237 -14.56 20.10 10.64
CA ASN A 237 -13.62 20.69 9.68
C ASN A 237 -12.34 19.84 9.55
N GLN A 238 -11.87 19.23 10.63
CA GLN A 238 -10.71 18.34 10.61
C GLN A 238 -11.01 17.05 9.84
N ALA A 239 -12.21 16.48 9.99
CA ALA A 239 -12.64 15.31 9.23
C ALA A 239 -12.69 15.61 7.72
N ILE A 240 -13.28 16.75 7.32
CA ILE A 240 -13.29 17.18 5.91
C ILE A 240 -11.87 17.37 5.36
N ALA A 241 -10.98 18.00 6.14
CA ALA A 241 -9.58 18.18 5.74
C ALA A 241 -8.81 16.84 5.65
N GLY A 242 -9.18 15.84 6.46
CA GLY A 242 -8.65 14.48 6.36
C GLY A 242 -9.10 13.79 5.07
N ILE A 243 -10.39 13.88 4.74
CA ILE A 243 -10.95 13.29 3.50
C ILE A 243 -10.35 13.95 2.26
N SER A 244 -10.20 15.29 2.25
CA SER A 244 -9.57 16.00 1.14
C SER A 244 -8.15 15.52 0.89
N ARG A 245 -7.31 15.42 1.94
CA ARG A 245 -5.95 14.90 1.81
C ARG A 245 -5.90 13.47 1.30
N ALA A 246 -6.78 12.59 1.79
CA ALA A 246 -6.84 11.22 1.30
C ALA A 246 -7.17 11.15 -0.20
N ILE A 247 -8.04 12.03 -0.70
CA ILE A 247 -8.37 12.13 -2.13
C ILE A 247 -7.17 12.64 -2.94
N ASP A 248 -6.45 13.66 -2.44
CA ASP A 248 -5.21 14.17 -3.06
C ASP A 248 -4.12 13.08 -3.14
N ASP A 249 -3.95 12.30 -2.06
CA ASP A 249 -2.99 11.19 -1.99
C ASP A 249 -3.35 10.06 -2.99
N ILE A 250 -4.64 9.76 -3.15
CA ILE A 250 -5.12 8.79 -4.16
C ILE A 250 -4.85 9.32 -5.57
N GLY A 251 -5.08 10.61 -5.83
CA GLY A 251 -4.76 11.24 -7.12
C GLY A 251 -3.29 11.14 -7.49
N THR A 252 -2.41 11.48 -6.53
CA THR A 252 -0.95 11.37 -6.71
C THR A 252 -0.51 9.92 -6.94
N SER A 253 -1.11 8.97 -6.23
CA SER A 253 -0.85 7.54 -6.42
C SER A 253 -1.30 7.05 -7.80
N ALA A 254 -2.47 7.50 -8.27
CA ALA A 254 -2.99 7.18 -9.59
C ALA A 254 -2.09 7.71 -10.72
N GLU A 255 -1.57 8.95 -10.59
CA GLU A 255 -0.58 9.51 -11.54
C GLU A 255 0.73 8.72 -11.58
N THR A 256 1.20 8.26 -10.42
CA THR A 256 2.40 7.43 -10.30
C THR A 256 2.21 6.08 -11.01
N ILE A 257 1.08 5.42 -10.77
CA ILE A 257 0.75 4.15 -11.44
C ILE A 257 0.60 4.38 -12.95
N ASN A 258 0.03 5.51 -13.38
CA ASN A 258 -0.15 5.82 -14.80
C ASN A 258 1.19 5.94 -15.53
N SER A 259 2.12 6.65 -14.90
CA SER A 259 3.49 6.82 -15.40
C SER A 259 4.20 5.48 -15.46
N GLY A 260 4.16 4.68 -14.38
CA GLY A 260 4.75 3.34 -14.35
C GLY A 260 4.16 2.38 -15.39
N SER A 261 2.85 2.41 -15.60
CA SER A 261 2.19 1.64 -16.67
C SER A 261 2.62 2.10 -18.08
N GLY A 262 2.89 3.40 -18.26
CA GLY A 262 3.51 3.94 -19.47
C GLY A 262 4.91 3.35 -19.72
N GLU A 263 5.74 3.30 -18.69
CA GLU A 263 7.08 2.71 -18.76
C GLU A 263 7.04 1.20 -19.05
N ILE A 264 6.14 0.45 -18.39
CA ILE A 264 5.96 -0.99 -18.66
C ILE A 264 5.54 -1.22 -20.10
N SER A 265 4.62 -0.42 -20.65
CA SER A 265 4.20 -0.52 -22.04
C SER A 265 5.38 -0.32 -23.01
N ILE A 266 6.23 0.68 -22.76
CA ILE A 266 7.43 0.93 -23.59
C ILE A 266 8.43 -0.23 -23.49
N ALA A 267 8.65 -0.74 -22.27
CA ALA A 267 9.55 -1.88 -22.04
C ALA A 267 9.03 -3.17 -22.69
N SER A 268 7.70 -3.37 -22.71
CA SER A 268 7.05 -4.51 -23.36
C SER A 268 7.18 -4.44 -24.88
N ASP A 269 7.00 -3.27 -25.48
CA ASP A 269 7.24 -3.06 -26.91
C ASP A 269 8.70 -3.31 -27.30
N ASP A 270 9.66 -2.90 -26.48
CA ASP A 270 11.08 -3.20 -26.69
C ASP A 270 11.35 -4.71 -26.59
N LEU A 271 10.79 -5.37 -25.58
CA LEU A 271 10.91 -6.82 -25.42
C LEU A 271 10.34 -7.58 -26.63
N SER A 272 9.18 -7.16 -27.14
CA SER A 272 8.57 -7.74 -28.35
C SER A 272 9.51 -7.61 -29.55
N ARG A 273 10.04 -6.40 -29.81
CA ARG A 273 10.96 -6.17 -30.92
C ARG A 273 12.25 -6.99 -30.79
N ARG A 274 12.78 -7.12 -29.58
CA ARG A 274 13.96 -7.96 -29.31
C ARG A 274 13.66 -9.44 -29.48
N ALA A 275 12.48 -9.90 -29.08
CA ALA A 275 12.04 -11.28 -29.29
C ALA A 275 11.93 -11.58 -30.79
N GLU A 276 11.37 -10.67 -31.60
CA GLU A 276 11.33 -10.82 -33.07
C GLU A 276 12.72 -10.88 -33.69
N GLN A 277 13.65 -10.00 -33.27
CA GLN A 277 15.04 -10.02 -33.73
C GLN A 277 15.77 -11.30 -33.33
N HIS A 278 15.53 -11.78 -32.11
CA HIS A 278 16.08 -13.04 -31.64
C HIS A 278 15.51 -14.23 -32.41
N ALA A 279 14.21 -14.24 -32.73
CA ALA A 279 13.60 -15.29 -33.53
C ALA A 279 14.27 -15.39 -34.91
N ALA A 280 14.48 -14.26 -35.59
CA ALA A 280 15.20 -14.22 -36.86
C ALA A 280 16.65 -14.73 -36.72
N SER A 281 17.35 -14.38 -35.63
CA SER A 281 18.71 -14.85 -35.37
C SER A 281 18.77 -16.36 -35.08
N VAL A 282 17.74 -16.89 -34.41
CA VAL A 282 17.59 -18.32 -34.09
C VAL A 282 17.31 -19.12 -35.36
N GLU A 283 16.44 -18.62 -36.24
CA GLU A 283 16.20 -19.23 -37.56
C GLU A 283 17.49 -19.30 -38.40
N GLU A 284 18.26 -18.21 -38.46
CA GLU A 284 19.53 -18.17 -39.18
C GLU A 284 20.57 -19.12 -38.57
N ALA A 285 20.66 -19.16 -37.25
CA ALA A 285 21.54 -20.09 -36.54
C ALA A 285 21.14 -21.55 -36.80
N SER A 286 19.84 -21.86 -36.81
CA SER A 286 19.33 -23.20 -37.12
C SER A 286 19.67 -23.62 -38.55
N ALA A 287 19.50 -22.72 -39.52
CA ALA A 287 19.85 -22.98 -40.92
C ALA A 287 21.36 -23.20 -41.11
N THR A 288 22.18 -22.43 -40.37
CA THR A 288 23.63 -22.56 -40.35
C THR A 288 24.05 -23.89 -39.73
N LEU A 289 23.47 -24.28 -38.59
CA LEU A 289 23.73 -25.59 -37.96
C LEU A 289 23.34 -26.76 -38.87
N ALA A 290 22.21 -26.67 -39.57
CA ALA A 290 21.82 -27.70 -40.52
C ALA A 290 22.85 -27.85 -41.65
N THR A 291 23.37 -26.73 -42.15
CA THR A 291 24.44 -26.72 -43.17
C THR A 291 25.75 -27.31 -42.64
N ILE A 292 26.14 -26.97 -41.41
CA ILE A 292 27.35 -27.53 -40.76
C ILE A 292 27.19 -29.04 -40.53
N THR A 293 26.02 -29.48 -40.08
CA THR A 293 25.70 -30.88 -39.84
C THR A 293 25.83 -31.70 -41.13
N ASP A 294 25.31 -31.18 -42.26
CA ASP A 294 25.46 -31.83 -43.56
C ASP A 294 26.92 -31.87 -44.03
N ALA A 295 27.69 -30.79 -43.78
CA ALA A 295 29.11 -30.73 -44.11
C ALA A 295 29.94 -31.74 -43.31
N VAL A 296 29.67 -31.91 -42.01
CA VAL A 296 30.35 -32.90 -41.15
C VAL A 296 29.99 -34.33 -41.58
N ARG A 297 28.72 -34.60 -41.90
CA ARG A 297 28.30 -35.89 -42.46
C ARG A 297 29.04 -36.22 -43.75
N THR A 298 29.08 -35.26 -44.68
CA THR A 298 29.80 -35.41 -45.96
C THR A 298 31.31 -35.63 -45.73
N MET A 299 31.89 -34.97 -44.73
CA MET A 299 33.29 -35.15 -44.35
C MET A 299 33.57 -36.56 -43.84
N ALA A 300 32.70 -37.10 -42.98
CA ALA A 300 32.81 -38.48 -42.50
C ALA A 300 32.74 -39.49 -43.65
N GLU A 301 31.78 -39.34 -44.57
CA GLU A 301 31.64 -40.21 -45.75
C GLU A 301 32.88 -40.15 -46.66
N ARG A 302 33.44 -38.95 -46.87
CA ARG A 302 34.66 -38.75 -47.65
C ARG A 302 35.88 -39.36 -46.95
N ALA A 303 35.99 -39.21 -45.64
CA ALA A 303 37.06 -39.82 -44.86
C ALA A 303 36.98 -41.35 -44.90
N GLU A 304 35.79 -41.94 -44.76
CA GLU A 304 35.57 -43.39 -44.92
C GLU A 304 35.95 -43.88 -46.31
N LYS A 305 35.58 -43.15 -47.37
CA LYS A 305 35.97 -43.49 -48.75
C LYS A 305 37.48 -43.41 -48.95
N SER A 306 38.13 -42.35 -48.45
CA SER A 306 39.59 -42.21 -48.51
C SER A 306 40.30 -43.30 -47.72
N GLY A 307 39.82 -43.64 -46.52
CA GLY A 307 40.36 -44.73 -45.71
C GLY A 307 40.34 -46.07 -46.44
N ARG A 308 39.27 -46.39 -47.18
CA ARG A 308 39.22 -47.59 -48.04
C ARG A 308 40.29 -47.58 -49.13
N LEU A 309 40.47 -46.46 -49.83
CA LEU A 309 41.49 -46.33 -50.89
C LEU A 309 42.92 -46.44 -50.33
N VAL A 310 43.16 -45.87 -49.15
CA VAL A 310 44.46 -45.96 -48.46
C VAL A 310 44.75 -47.40 -48.03
N ASN A 311 43.75 -48.13 -47.51
CA ASN A 311 43.89 -49.54 -47.17
C ASN A 311 44.14 -50.43 -48.40
N GLU A 312 43.51 -50.13 -49.53
CA GLU A 312 43.79 -50.82 -50.81
C GLU A 312 45.23 -50.53 -51.29
N ALA A 313 45.65 -49.26 -51.26
CA ALA A 313 47.02 -48.86 -51.60
C ALA A 313 48.07 -49.52 -50.69
N LYS A 314 47.78 -49.67 -49.40
CA LYS A 314 48.60 -50.42 -48.45
C LYS A 314 48.78 -51.87 -48.90
N GLY A 315 47.70 -52.57 -49.24
CA GLY A 315 47.75 -53.94 -49.73
C GLY A 315 48.56 -54.10 -51.03
N HIS A 316 48.42 -53.15 -51.96
CA HIS A 316 49.24 -53.11 -53.17
C HIS A 316 50.73 -52.85 -52.87
N GLY A 317 51.03 -51.98 -51.90
CA GLY A 317 52.39 -51.70 -51.45
C GLY A 317 53.05 -52.92 -50.82
N GLU A 318 52.35 -53.62 -49.92
CA GLU A 318 52.83 -54.87 -49.27
C GLU A 318 53.11 -55.97 -50.31
N THR A 319 52.20 -56.14 -51.28
CA THR A 319 52.39 -57.07 -52.41
C THR A 319 53.62 -56.69 -53.24
N SER A 320 53.78 -55.41 -53.57
CA SER A 320 54.92 -54.90 -54.34
C SER A 320 56.25 -55.10 -53.61
N GLN A 321 56.28 -54.94 -52.28
CA GLN A 321 57.46 -55.28 -51.48
C GLN A 321 57.82 -56.77 -51.56
N GLY A 322 56.82 -57.66 -51.64
CA GLY A 322 57.03 -59.08 -51.86
C GLY A 322 57.72 -59.35 -53.19
N VAL A 323 57.18 -58.79 -54.28
CA VAL A 323 57.74 -58.94 -55.65
C VAL A 323 59.16 -58.39 -55.72
N VAL A 324 59.45 -57.24 -55.10
CA VAL A 324 60.81 -56.67 -55.07
C VAL A 324 61.77 -57.59 -54.32
N ARG A 325 61.36 -58.20 -53.20
CA ARG A 325 62.19 -59.18 -52.47
C ARG A 325 62.51 -60.40 -53.33
N GLU A 326 61.52 -60.91 -54.07
CA GLU A 326 61.73 -62.00 -55.02
C GLU A 326 62.69 -61.62 -56.15
N ALA A 327 62.56 -60.41 -56.71
CA ALA A 327 63.44 -59.89 -57.75
C ALA A 327 64.90 -59.74 -57.28
N VAL A 328 65.12 -59.24 -56.05
CA VAL A 328 66.47 -59.21 -55.44
C VAL A 328 67.05 -60.62 -55.34
N SER A 329 66.26 -61.58 -54.83
CA SER A 329 66.70 -62.97 -54.71
C SER A 329 67.06 -63.59 -56.06
N ALA A 330 66.27 -63.32 -57.11
CA ALA A 330 66.55 -63.78 -58.46
C ALA A 330 67.86 -63.19 -59.02
N MET A 331 68.09 -61.89 -58.83
CA MET A 331 69.34 -61.24 -59.27
C MET A 331 70.56 -61.73 -58.50
N GLU A 332 70.45 -61.99 -57.19
CA GLU A 332 71.52 -62.61 -56.40
C GLU A 332 71.87 -64.03 -56.89
N LYS A 333 70.87 -64.82 -57.30
CA LYS A 333 71.09 -66.13 -57.94
C LYS A 333 71.82 -65.98 -59.28
N ILE A 334 71.49 -64.96 -60.08
CA ILE A 334 72.17 -64.67 -61.35
C ILE A 334 73.63 -64.25 -61.11
N ASP A 335 73.89 -63.37 -60.14
CA ASP A 335 75.26 -62.96 -59.77
C ASP A 335 76.12 -64.17 -59.36
N GLN A 336 75.58 -65.04 -58.51
CA GLN A 336 76.24 -66.30 -58.12
C GLN A 336 76.51 -67.23 -59.32
N SER A 337 75.55 -67.37 -60.24
CA SER A 337 75.71 -68.18 -61.44
C SER A 337 76.80 -67.62 -62.36
N SER A 338 76.79 -66.31 -62.61
CA SER A 338 77.78 -65.61 -63.43
C SER A 338 79.19 -65.72 -62.82
N SER A 339 79.32 -65.63 -61.49
CA SER A 339 80.59 -65.86 -60.80
C SER A 339 81.11 -67.30 -60.99
N LYS A 340 80.22 -68.30 -60.93
CA LYS A 340 80.58 -69.70 -61.23
C LYS A 340 81.04 -69.87 -62.67
N ILE A 341 80.34 -69.28 -63.63
CA ILE A 341 80.73 -69.29 -65.05
C ILE A 341 82.11 -68.66 -65.22
N SER A 342 82.36 -67.49 -64.63
CA SER A 342 83.67 -66.81 -64.69
C SER A 342 84.82 -67.70 -64.21
N LYS A 343 84.61 -68.47 -63.13
CA LYS A 343 85.59 -69.47 -62.64
C LYS A 343 85.83 -70.58 -63.65
N ILE A 344 84.77 -71.12 -64.27
CA ILE A 344 84.88 -72.17 -65.30
C ILE A 344 85.67 -71.65 -66.51
N ILE A 345 85.40 -70.43 -66.96
CA ILE A 345 86.15 -69.82 -68.07
C ILE A 345 87.62 -69.63 -67.71
N GLY A 346 87.95 -69.29 -66.46
CA GLY A 346 89.32 -69.27 -65.96
C GLY A 346 90.03 -70.62 -66.13
N VAL A 347 89.36 -71.72 -65.74
CA VAL A 347 89.88 -73.09 -65.93
C VAL A 347 90.06 -73.43 -67.41
N ILE A 348 89.17 -72.97 -68.30
CA ILE A 348 89.31 -73.19 -69.75
C ILE A 348 90.53 -72.44 -70.31
N ASP A 349 90.77 -71.20 -69.89
CA ASP A 349 91.97 -70.43 -70.27
C ASP A 349 93.25 -71.14 -69.79
N ASP A 350 93.24 -71.67 -68.56
CA ASP A 350 94.35 -72.47 -68.02
C ASP A 350 94.59 -73.76 -68.84
N ILE A 351 93.53 -74.48 -69.22
CA ILE A 351 93.61 -75.69 -70.08
C ILE A 351 94.16 -75.32 -71.46
N ALA A 352 93.70 -74.21 -72.05
CA ALA A 352 94.18 -73.74 -73.35
C ALA A 352 95.68 -73.38 -73.28
N PHE A 353 96.12 -72.72 -72.21
CA PHE A 353 97.53 -72.42 -71.98
C PHE A 353 98.38 -73.69 -71.83
N GLN A 354 97.93 -74.65 -71.03
CA GLN A 354 98.60 -75.96 -70.88
C GLN A 354 98.67 -76.71 -72.22
N THR A 355 97.60 -76.69 -73.02
CA THR A 355 97.56 -77.34 -74.34
C THR A 355 98.53 -76.67 -75.31
N ASN A 356 98.62 -75.33 -75.30
CA ASN A 356 99.59 -74.58 -76.09
C ASN A 356 101.04 -74.90 -75.70
N LEU A 357 101.33 -75.10 -74.40
CA LEU A 357 102.66 -75.54 -73.94
C LEU A 357 102.97 -77.00 -74.33
N LEU A 358 102.00 -77.91 -74.22
CA LEU A 358 102.16 -79.30 -74.65
C LEU A 358 102.40 -79.39 -76.17
N ALA A 359 101.65 -78.61 -76.95
CA ALA A 359 101.81 -78.52 -78.40
C ALA A 359 103.16 -77.92 -78.80
N LEU A 360 103.64 -76.91 -78.06
CA LEU A 360 104.98 -76.36 -78.24
C LEU A 360 106.06 -77.42 -77.98
N ASN A 361 105.96 -78.16 -76.87
CA ASN A 361 106.88 -79.25 -76.55
C ASN A 361 106.88 -80.34 -77.63
N ALA A 362 105.69 -80.73 -78.12
CA ALA A 362 105.54 -81.68 -79.21
C ALA A 362 106.13 -81.17 -80.53
N GLY A 363 105.96 -79.88 -80.83
CA GLY A 363 106.54 -79.23 -82.01
C GLY A 363 108.08 -79.19 -81.97
N VAL A 364 108.66 -78.94 -80.79
CA VAL A 364 110.12 -78.99 -80.58
C VAL A 364 110.66 -80.41 -80.78
N GLU A 365 110.00 -81.42 -80.22
CA GLU A 365 110.41 -82.82 -80.38
C GLU A 365 110.24 -83.32 -81.82
N ALA A 366 109.20 -82.85 -82.53
CA ALA A 366 109.00 -83.12 -83.95
C ALA A 366 110.10 -82.51 -84.83
N ALA A 367 110.56 -81.28 -84.53
CA ALA A 367 111.69 -80.66 -85.21
C ALA A 367 113.00 -81.43 -84.94
N ARG A 368 113.16 -81.97 -83.73
CA ARG A 368 114.31 -82.78 -83.32
C ARG A 368 114.38 -84.13 -84.05
N ALA A 369 113.23 -84.72 -84.38
CA ALA A 369 113.12 -85.98 -85.13
C ALA A 369 113.35 -85.84 -86.65
N GLY A 370 113.61 -84.63 -87.17
CA GLY A 370 113.95 -84.39 -88.57
C GLY A 370 112.85 -84.79 -89.56
N ASP A 371 113.21 -85.51 -90.63
CA ASP A 371 112.26 -85.90 -91.69
C ASP A 371 111.15 -86.85 -91.21
N ALA A 372 111.43 -87.69 -90.20
CA ALA A 372 110.44 -88.60 -89.62
C ALA A 372 109.37 -87.88 -88.77
N GLY A 373 109.68 -86.67 -88.27
CA GLY A 373 108.81 -85.87 -87.41
C GLY A 373 107.89 -84.89 -88.14
N LYS A 374 108.02 -84.72 -89.46
CA LYS A 374 107.29 -83.70 -90.24
C LYS A 374 105.76 -83.76 -90.06
N GLY A 375 105.17 -84.95 -90.06
CA GLY A 375 103.73 -85.12 -89.85
C GLY A 375 103.28 -84.73 -88.44
N PHE A 376 104.06 -85.10 -87.41
CA PHE A 376 103.81 -84.71 -86.03
C PHE A 376 103.99 -83.21 -85.79
N GLY A 377 104.93 -82.58 -86.49
CA GLY A 377 105.15 -81.13 -86.41
C GLY A 377 103.97 -80.32 -86.93
N VAL A 378 103.32 -80.76 -88.02
CA VAL A 378 102.11 -80.12 -88.55
C VAL A 378 100.95 -80.24 -87.55
N VAL A 379 100.74 -81.43 -86.98
CA VAL A 379 99.69 -81.64 -85.96
C VAL A 379 99.96 -80.81 -84.71
N ALA A 380 101.21 -80.74 -84.25
CA ALA A 380 101.59 -79.92 -83.10
C ALA A 380 101.33 -78.42 -83.34
N GLN A 381 101.61 -77.91 -84.55
CA GLN A 381 101.30 -76.53 -84.91
C GLN A 381 99.79 -76.27 -84.96
N GLU A 382 98.99 -77.18 -85.54
CA GLU A 382 97.52 -77.06 -85.58
C GLU A 382 96.89 -77.08 -84.17
N VAL A 383 97.37 -77.97 -83.29
CA VAL A 383 96.93 -78.04 -81.89
C VAL A 383 97.31 -76.76 -81.14
N ARG A 384 98.49 -76.19 -81.42
CA ARG A 384 98.93 -74.93 -80.84
C ARG A 384 98.05 -73.77 -81.28
N GLU A 385 97.74 -73.67 -82.57
CA GLU A 385 96.85 -72.64 -83.12
C GLU A 385 95.43 -72.77 -82.56
N LEU A 386 94.91 -73.99 -82.43
CA LEU A 386 93.62 -74.26 -81.79
C LEU A 386 93.62 -73.85 -80.30
N ALA A 387 94.70 -74.14 -79.58
CA ALA A 387 94.86 -73.75 -78.18
C ALA A 387 94.92 -72.22 -78.02
N GLN A 388 95.64 -71.51 -78.90
CA GLN A 388 95.66 -70.04 -78.93
C GLN A 388 94.29 -69.44 -79.25
N ARG A 389 93.57 -70.00 -80.23
CA ARG A 389 92.18 -69.61 -80.54
C ARG A 389 91.23 -69.86 -79.35
N SER A 390 91.41 -70.97 -78.65
CA SER A 390 90.62 -71.31 -77.45
C SER A 390 90.89 -70.34 -76.30
N ALA A 391 92.15 -69.98 -76.05
CA ALA A 391 92.52 -68.99 -75.04
C ALA A 391 91.97 -67.59 -75.37
N GLN A 392 92.02 -67.19 -76.65
CA GLN A 392 91.45 -65.93 -77.10
C GLN A 392 89.93 -65.89 -76.91
N ALA A 393 89.22 -66.96 -77.32
CA ALA A 393 87.77 -67.08 -77.09
C ALA A 393 87.43 -67.11 -75.59
N ALA A 394 88.21 -67.79 -74.76
CA ALA A 394 88.04 -67.81 -73.31
C ALA A 394 88.19 -66.40 -72.71
N LYS A 395 89.18 -65.60 -73.15
CA LYS A 395 89.34 -64.21 -72.72
C LYS A 395 88.18 -63.31 -73.13
N GLU A 396 87.67 -63.46 -74.36
CA GLU A 396 86.50 -62.72 -74.83
C GLU A 396 85.25 -63.04 -74.01
N ILE A 397 84.97 -64.33 -73.76
CA ILE A 397 83.87 -64.77 -72.90
C ILE A 397 84.08 -64.25 -71.47
N LYS A 398 85.29 -64.30 -70.93
CA LYS A 398 85.60 -63.77 -69.59
C LYS A 398 85.31 -62.29 -69.48
N SER A 399 85.65 -61.51 -70.52
CA SER A 399 85.34 -60.08 -70.60
C SER A 399 83.82 -59.84 -70.60
N LEU A 400 83.08 -60.55 -71.45
CA LEU A 400 81.61 -60.46 -71.52
C LEU A 400 80.95 -60.82 -70.18
N ILE A 401 81.36 -61.92 -69.55
CA ILE A 401 80.83 -62.35 -68.24
C ILE A 401 81.17 -61.34 -67.15
N THR A 402 82.37 -60.74 -67.17
CA THR A 402 82.74 -59.68 -66.21
C THR A 402 81.86 -58.44 -66.39
N GLY A 403 81.58 -58.06 -67.63
CA GLY A 403 80.59 -57.02 -67.95
C GLY A 403 79.21 -57.37 -67.40
N SER A 404 78.72 -58.59 -67.64
CA SER A 404 77.43 -59.06 -67.13
C SER A 404 77.35 -59.06 -65.60
N VAL A 405 78.42 -59.44 -64.89
CA VAL A 405 78.48 -59.37 -63.41
C VAL A 405 78.33 -57.93 -62.92
N ASN A 406 78.99 -56.97 -63.57
CA ASN A 406 78.86 -55.56 -63.19
C ASN A 406 77.44 -55.03 -63.45
N GLU A 407 76.83 -55.37 -64.58
CA GLU A 407 75.43 -55.03 -64.88
C GLU A 407 74.45 -55.63 -63.87
N VAL A 408 74.64 -56.91 -63.48
CA VAL A 408 73.81 -57.56 -62.46
C VAL A 408 73.98 -56.89 -61.10
N LYS A 409 75.21 -56.54 -60.68
CA LYS A 409 75.44 -55.80 -59.43
C LYS A 409 74.76 -54.44 -59.42
N ASN A 410 74.82 -53.71 -60.53
CA ASN A 410 74.09 -52.46 -60.69
C ASN A 410 72.57 -52.68 -60.61
N GLY A 411 72.06 -53.74 -61.25
CA GLY A 411 70.67 -54.16 -61.16
C GLY A 411 70.22 -54.45 -59.73
N VAL A 412 70.99 -55.26 -58.97
CA VAL A 412 70.72 -55.53 -57.55
C VAL A 412 70.67 -54.24 -56.73
N SER A 413 71.60 -53.33 -56.96
CA SER A 413 71.65 -52.03 -56.26
C SER A 413 70.39 -51.19 -56.54
N LEU A 414 69.97 -51.10 -57.80
CA LEU A 414 68.75 -50.38 -58.19
C LEU A 414 67.50 -51.01 -57.57
N VAL A 415 67.35 -52.34 -57.64
CA VAL A 415 66.20 -53.04 -57.07
C VAL A 415 66.16 -52.89 -55.54
N ARG A 416 67.30 -52.90 -54.84
CA ARG A 416 67.36 -52.61 -53.40
C ARG A 416 66.92 -51.19 -53.07
N LYS A 417 67.34 -50.19 -53.86
CA LYS A 417 66.86 -48.81 -53.72
C LYS A 417 65.35 -48.70 -53.93
N THR A 418 64.81 -49.39 -54.95
CA THR A 418 63.37 -49.49 -55.17
C THR A 418 62.65 -50.13 -53.99
N GLY A 419 63.21 -51.17 -53.39
CA GLY A 419 62.65 -51.80 -52.19
C GLY A 419 62.62 -50.88 -50.97
N ALA A 420 63.69 -50.12 -50.74
CA ALA A 420 63.74 -49.11 -49.67
C ALA A 420 62.70 -48.01 -49.88
N ALA A 421 62.61 -47.46 -51.10
CA ALA A 421 61.60 -46.45 -51.44
C ALA A 421 60.17 -46.98 -51.28
N MET A 422 59.90 -48.23 -51.66
CA MET A 422 58.60 -48.87 -51.45
C MET A 422 58.28 -49.04 -49.96
N SER A 423 59.28 -49.34 -49.13
CA SER A 423 59.09 -49.40 -47.67
C SER A 423 58.76 -48.06 -47.05
N GLU A 424 59.36 -46.98 -47.53
CA GLU A 424 59.00 -45.63 -47.10
C GLU A 424 57.57 -45.28 -47.50
N ILE A 425 57.16 -45.60 -48.74
CA ILE A 425 55.79 -45.40 -49.22
C ILE A 425 54.79 -46.15 -48.34
N VAL A 426 55.02 -47.44 -48.05
CA VAL A 426 54.12 -48.22 -47.17
C VAL A 426 54.03 -47.62 -45.77
N SER A 427 55.15 -47.12 -45.22
CA SER A 427 55.15 -46.44 -43.92
C SER A 427 54.27 -45.17 -43.95
N ARG A 428 54.40 -44.34 -44.99
CA ARG A 428 53.60 -43.13 -45.17
C ARG A 428 52.11 -43.43 -45.36
N VAL A 429 51.79 -44.48 -46.11
CA VAL A 429 50.41 -44.93 -46.32
C VAL A 429 49.77 -45.38 -45.00
N ASN A 430 50.53 -46.05 -44.12
CA ASN A 430 50.04 -46.41 -42.79
C ASN A 430 49.77 -45.18 -41.90
N GLU A 431 50.62 -44.16 -41.96
CA GLU A 431 50.41 -42.89 -41.24
C GLU A 431 49.11 -42.21 -41.70
N VAL A 432 48.91 -42.10 -43.02
CA VAL A 432 47.68 -41.56 -43.61
C VAL A 432 46.44 -42.39 -43.23
N ALA A 433 46.57 -43.72 -43.11
CA ALA A 433 45.47 -44.57 -42.67
C ALA A 433 45.04 -44.24 -41.24
N GLY A 434 46.00 -44.04 -40.33
CA GLY A 434 45.73 -43.62 -38.96
C GLY A 434 45.05 -42.25 -38.88
N ASP A 435 45.51 -41.28 -39.68
CA ASP A 435 44.89 -39.95 -39.75
C ASP A 435 43.44 -40.01 -40.25
N MET A 436 43.14 -40.91 -41.20
CA MET A 436 41.77 -41.11 -41.68
C MET A 436 40.87 -41.73 -40.59
N GLU A 437 41.37 -42.71 -39.82
CA GLU A 437 40.63 -43.29 -38.70
C GLU A 437 40.31 -42.24 -37.62
N ALA A 438 41.28 -41.39 -37.28
CA ALA A 438 41.07 -40.27 -36.36
C ALA A 438 40.03 -39.28 -36.89
N THR A 439 40.11 -38.90 -38.17
CA THR A 439 39.15 -37.98 -38.81
C THR A 439 37.72 -38.52 -38.78
N ILE A 440 37.53 -39.84 -38.99
CA ILE A 440 36.21 -40.48 -38.92
C ILE A 440 35.67 -40.43 -37.49
N ALA A 441 36.51 -40.72 -36.49
CA ALA A 441 36.12 -40.65 -35.09
C ALA A 441 35.73 -39.22 -34.68
N ASP A 442 36.55 -38.23 -35.02
CA ASP A 442 36.29 -36.82 -34.74
C ASP A 442 35.00 -36.32 -35.41
N SER A 443 34.76 -36.74 -36.66
CA SER A 443 33.53 -36.37 -37.39
C SER A 443 32.28 -36.94 -36.72
N ARG A 444 32.34 -38.15 -36.15
CA ARG A 444 31.23 -38.75 -35.40
C ARG A 444 30.98 -38.02 -34.07
N ASP A 445 32.03 -37.64 -33.35
CA ASP A 445 31.90 -36.84 -32.12
C ASP A 445 31.30 -35.45 -32.43
N GLN A 446 31.76 -34.80 -33.50
CA GLN A 446 31.20 -33.52 -33.95
C GLN A 446 29.72 -33.63 -34.30
N ALA A 447 29.29 -34.71 -34.96
CA ALA A 447 27.88 -34.91 -35.28
C ALA A 447 27.00 -35.00 -34.01
N LEU A 448 27.45 -35.72 -32.98
CA LEU A 448 26.75 -35.81 -31.70
C LEU A 448 26.65 -34.44 -30.99
N ARG A 449 27.74 -33.67 -31.00
CA ARG A 449 27.75 -32.31 -30.43
C ARG A 449 26.84 -31.33 -31.19
N LEU A 450 26.74 -31.49 -32.50
CA LEU A 450 25.83 -30.68 -33.33
C LEU A 450 24.36 -31.02 -33.04
N GLU A 451 24.05 -32.28 -32.75
CA GLU A 451 22.70 -32.70 -32.33
C GLU A 451 22.32 -32.08 -30.97
N GLU A 452 23.25 -32.03 -30.02
CA GLU A 452 23.07 -31.33 -28.73
C GLU A 452 22.87 -29.83 -28.92
N LEU A 453 23.67 -29.20 -29.78
CA LEU A 453 23.52 -27.78 -30.15
C LEU A 453 22.15 -27.50 -30.78
N ASN A 454 21.67 -28.40 -31.64
CA ASN A 454 20.34 -28.28 -32.24
C ASN A 454 19.23 -28.33 -31.16
N GLY A 455 19.36 -29.21 -30.16
CA GLY A 455 18.48 -29.23 -28.99
C GLY A 455 18.50 -27.91 -28.21
N THR A 456 19.69 -27.33 -28.02
CA THR A 456 19.85 -26.02 -27.36
C THR A 456 19.17 -24.89 -28.14
N ILE A 457 19.30 -24.87 -29.47
CA ILE A 457 18.60 -23.90 -30.33
C ILE A 457 17.08 -24.01 -30.15
N SER A 458 16.53 -25.23 -30.09
CA SER A 458 15.09 -25.43 -29.86
C SER A 458 14.62 -24.84 -28.52
N VAL A 459 15.44 -24.91 -27.46
CA VAL A 459 15.13 -24.29 -26.16
C VAL A 459 15.18 -22.76 -26.25
N ILE A 460 16.16 -22.20 -26.97
CA ILE A 460 16.25 -20.75 -27.20
C ILE A 460 15.04 -20.25 -28.01
N ASP A 461 14.60 -20.99 -29.03
CA ASP A 461 13.40 -20.66 -29.81
C ASP A 461 12.16 -20.64 -28.91
N GLN A 462 11.96 -21.68 -28.09
CA GLN A 462 10.84 -21.73 -27.14
C GLN A 462 10.87 -20.54 -26.16
N GLY A 463 12.03 -20.23 -25.58
CA GLY A 463 12.19 -19.06 -24.70
C GLY A 463 11.90 -17.75 -25.41
N THR A 464 12.26 -17.64 -26.69
CA THR A 464 12.00 -16.47 -27.53
C THR A 464 10.50 -16.27 -27.77
N GLN A 465 9.78 -17.34 -28.10
CA GLN A 465 8.33 -17.32 -28.25
C GLN A 465 7.62 -16.97 -26.93
N GLN A 466 8.11 -17.49 -25.81
CA GLN A 466 7.56 -17.18 -24.50
C GLN A 466 7.78 -15.71 -24.12
N ASN A 467 8.93 -15.13 -24.45
CA ASN A 467 9.19 -13.70 -24.27
C ASN A 467 8.25 -12.82 -25.12
N ALA A 468 7.97 -13.23 -26.37
CA ALA A 468 7.02 -12.52 -27.23
C ALA A 468 5.60 -12.56 -26.63
N ALA A 469 5.14 -13.74 -26.20
CA ALA A 469 3.84 -13.89 -25.53
C ALA A 469 3.76 -13.08 -24.22
N MET A 470 4.83 -13.08 -23.42
CA MET A 470 4.90 -12.28 -22.20
C MET A 470 4.85 -10.78 -22.49
N ALA A 471 5.53 -10.31 -23.55
CA ALA A 471 5.46 -8.92 -23.98
C ALA A 471 4.03 -8.50 -24.35
N GLU A 472 3.31 -9.33 -25.11
CA GLU A 472 1.90 -9.08 -25.45
C GLU A 472 1.01 -9.01 -24.19
N GLN A 473 1.20 -9.96 -23.25
CA GLN A 473 0.47 -9.98 -21.98
C GLN A 473 0.74 -8.74 -21.13
N MET A 474 2.00 -8.29 -21.03
CA MET A 474 2.38 -7.09 -20.29
C MET A 474 1.83 -5.81 -20.92
N THR A 475 1.81 -5.73 -22.25
CA THR A 475 1.17 -4.62 -22.98
C THR A 475 -0.34 -4.59 -22.72
N ALA A 476 -1.02 -5.74 -22.76
CA ALA A 476 -2.46 -5.83 -22.44
C ALA A 476 -2.76 -5.44 -20.97
N ALA A 477 -1.94 -5.91 -20.02
CA ALA A 477 -2.05 -5.55 -18.62
C ALA A 477 -1.83 -4.03 -18.40
N SER A 478 -0.85 -3.45 -19.08
CA SER A 478 -0.59 -2.00 -19.03
C SER A 478 -1.76 -1.19 -19.58
N HIS A 479 -2.38 -1.62 -20.68
CA HIS A 479 -3.60 -0.99 -21.18
C HIS A 479 -4.77 -1.08 -20.21
N SER A 480 -4.93 -2.23 -19.53
CA SER A 480 -5.97 -2.43 -18.53
C SER A 480 -5.76 -1.49 -17.32
N LEU A 481 -4.53 -1.40 -16.82
CA LEU A 481 -4.17 -0.45 -15.74
C LEU A 481 -4.46 1.00 -16.13
N LYS A 482 -4.08 1.43 -17.34
CA LYS A 482 -4.42 2.79 -17.82
C LYS A 482 -5.92 3.04 -17.83
N SER A 483 -6.73 2.04 -18.21
CA SER A 483 -8.19 2.16 -18.19
C SER A 483 -8.73 2.28 -16.75
N GLU A 484 -8.23 1.49 -15.81
CA GLU A 484 -8.65 1.56 -14.40
C GLU A 484 -8.29 2.91 -13.77
N ILE A 485 -7.09 3.41 -14.06
CA ILE A 485 -6.63 4.72 -13.60
C ILE A 485 -7.50 5.84 -14.18
N ALA A 486 -7.88 5.76 -15.46
CA ALA A 486 -8.78 6.72 -16.07
C ALA A 486 -10.17 6.73 -15.39
N GLN A 487 -10.65 5.58 -14.92
CA GLN A 487 -11.87 5.50 -14.11
C GLN A 487 -11.68 6.13 -12.73
N ILE A 488 -10.54 5.90 -12.07
CA ILE A 488 -10.19 6.53 -10.79
C ILE A 488 -10.13 8.06 -10.96
N ASP A 489 -9.43 8.58 -11.97
CA ASP A 489 -9.37 10.01 -12.28
C ASP A 489 -10.77 10.60 -12.51
N ALA A 490 -11.64 9.91 -13.27
CA ALA A 490 -13.03 10.34 -13.46
C ALA A 490 -13.82 10.37 -12.14
N MET A 491 -13.61 9.41 -11.24
CA MET A 491 -14.24 9.40 -9.92
C MET A 491 -13.71 10.53 -9.03
N LEU A 492 -12.40 10.77 -9.02
CA LEU A 492 -11.77 11.84 -8.24
C LEU A 492 -12.24 13.22 -8.70
N ARG A 493 -12.33 13.44 -10.02
CA ARG A 493 -12.89 14.69 -10.60
C ARG A 493 -14.35 14.95 -10.24
N SER A 494 -15.09 13.94 -9.80
CA SER A 494 -16.44 14.13 -9.29
C SER A 494 -16.46 14.78 -7.90
N PHE A 495 -15.33 14.77 -7.18
CA PHE A 495 -15.14 15.53 -5.95
C PHE A 495 -14.60 16.93 -6.27
N ARG A 496 -15.23 17.95 -5.69
CA ARG A 496 -14.72 19.32 -5.72
C ARG A 496 -14.02 19.57 -4.39
N HIS A 497 -12.71 19.67 -4.38
CA HIS A 497 -11.96 20.17 -3.24
C HIS A 497 -11.34 21.51 -3.59
N GLU A 498 -10.89 22.25 -2.57
CA GLU A 498 -10.17 23.49 -2.78
C GLU A 498 -8.98 23.18 -3.68
N ASP A 499 -9.03 23.73 -4.89
CA ASP A 499 -8.01 23.57 -5.90
C ASP A 499 -6.76 24.21 -5.30
N GLN A 500 -5.86 23.39 -4.75
CA GLN A 500 -4.46 23.77 -4.61
C GLN A 500 -3.84 23.83 -6.01
N SER A 501 -4.44 24.63 -6.87
CA SER A 501 -3.76 25.41 -7.88
C SER A 501 -2.82 26.38 -7.16
N GLY A 502 -1.78 25.82 -6.51
CA GLY A 502 -0.50 26.49 -6.45
C GLY A 502 -0.15 26.85 -7.89
N PRO A 503 0.43 28.04 -8.12
CA PRO A 503 0.53 28.63 -9.45
C PRO A 503 1.09 27.59 -10.41
N SER A 504 0.29 27.24 -11.41
CA SER A 504 0.75 26.57 -12.61
C SER A 504 2.04 27.27 -13.02
N CYS A 505 3.15 26.58 -12.81
CA CYS A 505 4.48 27.08 -13.12
C CYS A 505 4.42 27.58 -14.56
N PRO A 506 4.75 28.85 -14.86
CA PRO A 506 4.70 29.33 -16.22
C PRO A 506 5.66 28.48 -17.04
N ALA A 507 5.12 27.84 -18.07
CA ALA A 507 5.87 27.15 -19.09
C ALA A 507 6.81 28.14 -19.78
N SER A 508 8.03 28.28 -19.24
CA SER A 508 9.17 28.89 -19.94
C SER A 508 10.48 28.54 -19.25
N LEU A 509 10.82 27.25 -19.21
CA LEU A 509 12.22 26.84 -19.26
C LEU A 509 12.44 26.11 -20.58
N GLN A 510 12.70 26.94 -21.58
CA GLN A 510 13.71 26.72 -22.61
C GLN A 510 14.21 25.29 -22.72
N ARG A 511 13.67 24.59 -23.72
CA ARG A 511 14.18 23.35 -24.30
C ARG A 511 15.69 23.48 -24.53
N ALA A 512 16.49 23.06 -23.56
CA ALA A 512 17.87 22.68 -23.80
C ALA A 512 17.81 21.40 -24.64
N ALA A 513 18.38 21.46 -25.84
CA ALA A 513 18.52 20.31 -26.72
C ALA A 513 19.17 19.14 -25.95
N PRO A 514 18.78 17.89 -26.23
CA PRO A 514 19.52 16.75 -25.72
C PRO A 514 20.94 16.84 -26.28
N SER A 515 21.91 17.12 -25.39
CA SER A 515 23.31 16.93 -25.71
C SER A 515 23.48 15.45 -25.98
N ALA A 516 23.76 15.12 -27.24
CA ALA A 516 24.14 13.78 -27.65
C ALA A 516 25.34 13.34 -26.81
N VAL A 517 25.08 12.50 -25.79
CA VAL A 517 26.12 11.68 -25.18
C VAL A 517 26.59 10.75 -26.27
N ARG A 518 27.69 11.12 -26.93
CA ARG A 518 28.44 10.21 -27.80
C ARG A 518 28.83 8.99 -26.94
N PRO A 519 28.57 7.75 -27.39
CA PRO A 519 29.20 6.61 -26.76
C PRO A 519 30.71 6.74 -26.95
N ALA A 520 31.43 6.87 -25.83
CA ALA A 520 32.88 6.80 -25.83
C ALA A 520 33.27 5.36 -26.17
N VAL A 521 33.76 5.16 -27.40
CA VAL A 521 34.45 3.93 -27.79
C VAL A 521 35.71 3.80 -26.92
N PRO A 522 35.90 2.73 -26.15
CA PRO A 522 37.17 2.50 -25.48
C PRO A 522 38.19 2.04 -26.53
N ARG A 523 39.24 2.83 -26.73
CA ARG A 523 40.41 2.44 -27.53
C ARG A 523 41.36 1.61 -26.63
N PRO A 524 41.98 0.53 -27.13
CA PRO A 524 42.68 -0.43 -26.27
C PRO A 524 44.02 0.14 -25.79
N ALA A 525 44.26 0.04 -24.49
CA ALA A 525 45.59 0.22 -23.93
C ALA A 525 46.26 -1.16 -23.78
N SER A 526 47.41 -1.26 -24.43
CA SER A 526 48.35 -2.37 -24.40
C SER A 526 48.98 -2.60 -23.03
N GLY A 527 49.14 -3.87 -22.64
CA GLY A 527 50.42 -4.37 -22.11
C GLY A 527 50.58 -4.60 -20.60
N SER A 528 50.29 -5.84 -20.19
CA SER A 528 51.06 -6.68 -19.22
C SER A 528 50.96 -6.43 -17.70
N PRO A 529 51.27 -7.43 -16.85
CA PRO A 529 50.87 -8.85 -16.90
C PRO A 529 50.21 -9.34 -15.58
N VAL A 530 49.63 -10.53 -15.68
CA VAL A 530 48.90 -11.33 -14.69
C VAL A 530 49.75 -11.70 -13.45
N PRO A 531 49.14 -11.84 -12.25
CA PRO A 531 49.54 -12.87 -11.29
C PRO A 531 48.46 -13.95 -11.10
N ALA A 532 48.95 -15.17 -10.97
CA ALA A 532 48.23 -16.42 -11.05
C ALA A 532 47.41 -16.80 -9.78
N LEU A 533 46.38 -17.60 -10.04
CA LEU A 533 45.68 -18.61 -9.23
C LEU A 533 45.81 -18.59 -7.71
N LYS A 534 44.64 -18.61 -7.05
CA LYS A 534 44.32 -19.65 -6.05
C LYS A 534 42.92 -20.20 -6.27
N THR A 535 42.89 -21.44 -6.72
CA THR A 535 41.77 -22.37 -6.67
C THR A 535 41.50 -22.76 -5.22
N THR A 536 40.25 -22.61 -4.77
CA THR A 536 39.71 -23.42 -3.67
C THR A 536 38.40 -24.03 -4.14
N SER A 537 38.50 -25.32 -4.43
CA SER A 537 37.39 -26.24 -4.66
C SER A 537 36.87 -26.68 -3.30
N THR A 538 35.57 -26.52 -3.09
CA THR A 538 34.79 -27.37 -2.19
C THR A 538 33.36 -27.41 -2.71
N LEU A 539 33.06 -28.50 -3.43
CA LEU A 539 31.70 -28.97 -3.73
C LEU A 539 31.15 -29.69 -2.50
N ALA A 540 29.97 -29.28 -2.05
CA ALA A 540 29.05 -30.09 -1.26
C ALA A 540 27.63 -29.88 -1.83
N PRO A 541 26.83 -30.93 -2.07
CA PRO A 541 25.48 -30.79 -2.58
C PRO A 541 24.49 -30.67 -1.41
N ALA A 542 23.63 -29.66 -1.46
CA ALA A 542 22.39 -29.53 -0.67
C ALA A 542 21.34 -29.00 -1.67
N ALA A 543 20.47 -29.89 -2.14
CA ALA A 543 19.11 -30.14 -1.64
C ALA A 543 18.07 -29.24 -2.34
N ASP A 544 17.13 -29.93 -2.99
CA ASP A 544 15.91 -29.39 -3.59
C ASP A 544 15.14 -28.52 -2.59
N GLU A 545 14.96 -27.24 -2.91
CA GLU A 545 13.95 -26.39 -2.29
C GLU A 545 13.11 -25.71 -3.37
N ASN A 546 12.07 -26.46 -3.75
CA ASN A 546 10.68 -26.04 -3.97
C ASN A 546 10.41 -24.51 -3.87
N TRP A 547 10.23 -23.84 -5.02
CA TRP A 547 9.66 -22.50 -5.10
C TRP A 547 8.15 -22.60 -5.38
N VAL A 548 7.35 -22.54 -4.32
CA VAL A 548 5.93 -22.23 -4.36
C VAL A 548 5.65 -21.24 -3.23
N GLU A 549 4.95 -20.14 -3.56
CA GLU A 549 4.49 -19.02 -2.70
C GLU A 549 5.55 -17.98 -2.28
N PHE A 550 5.64 -16.87 -3.01
CA PHE A 550 5.10 -15.54 -2.59
C PHE A 550 5.15 -14.53 -3.74
#